data_AF-A0A329ZBS3-F1
#
_entry.id   AF-A0A329ZBS3-F1
#
_cell.length_a   1.000
_cell.length_b   1.000
_cell.length_c   1.000
_cell.angle_alpha   90.00
_cell.angle_beta   90.00
_cell.angle_gamma   90.00
#
_symmetry.space_group_name_H-M   'P 1'
#
loop_
_entity.id
_entity.type
_entity.pdbx_description
1 polymer ?
#
loop_
_entity_poly.entity_id
_entity_poly.type
_entity_poly.pdbx_seq_one_letter_code
_entity_poly.pdbx_strand_id
1 'polypeptide(L)' 'MQGISYMIDSTNKALSDELISLVEQILDSKAKDPTTDTKKLESKIDFLVYKLYHLTNDEIKIIEGK' A
#
# COMPACT_ATOMS: atom_id res chain seq x y z
N MET A 1 -20.31 -18.78 -4.03
CA MET A 1 -19.24 -17.78 -4.18
C MET A 1 -19.30 -16.88 -2.96
N GLN A 2 -18.32 -16.98 -2.05
CA GLN A 2 -18.27 -16.05 -0.92
C GLN A 2 -17.87 -14.67 -1.46
N GLY A 3 -18.70 -13.67 -1.20
CA GLY A 3 -18.47 -12.29 -1.60
C GLY A 3 -17.20 -11.77 -0.94
N ILE A 4 -16.31 -11.21 -1.74
CA ILE A 4 -15.08 -10.57 -1.28
C ILE A 4 -15.53 -9.30 -0.56
N SER A 5 -15.71 -9.41 0.75
CA SER A 5 -15.96 -8.25 1.59
C SER A 5 -14.65 -7.47 1.67
N TYR A 6 -14.56 -6.32 1.00
CA TYR A 6 -13.44 -5.37 1.09
C TYR A 6 -13.38 -4.67 2.48
N MET A 7 -13.76 -5.38 3.55
CA MET A 7 -13.84 -4.83 4.88
C MET A 7 -12.44 -4.76 5.48
N ILE A 8 -12.02 -3.54 5.81
CA ILE A 8 -11.00 -3.32 6.82
C ILE A 8 -11.57 -3.91 8.12
N ASP A 9 -11.05 -5.05 8.56
CA ASP A 9 -11.45 -5.72 9.79
C ASP A 9 -10.38 -5.51 10.87
N SER A 10 -10.60 -6.06 12.06
CA SER A 10 -9.64 -5.94 13.15
C SER A 10 -8.26 -6.56 12.84
N THR A 11 -8.18 -7.50 11.88
CA THR A 11 -6.94 -8.19 11.50
C THR A 11 -6.07 -7.35 10.57
N ASN A 12 -6.67 -6.48 9.77
CA ASN A 12 -5.94 -5.61 8.84
C ASN A 12 -5.87 -4.13 9.28
N LYS A 13 -6.50 -3.76 10.42
CA LYS A 13 -6.46 -2.40 10.96
C LYS A 13 -5.04 -1.85 11.08
N ALA A 14 -4.09 -2.63 11.60
CA ALA A 14 -2.70 -2.18 11.75
C ALA A 14 -2.04 -1.87 10.39
N LEU A 15 -2.31 -2.68 9.36
CA LEU A 15 -1.83 -2.44 8.00
C LEU A 15 -2.49 -1.20 7.39
N SER A 16 -3.79 -1.02 7.64
CA SER A 16 -4.52 0.16 7.19
C SER A 16 -4.01 1.45 7.84
N ASP A 17 -3.78 1.43 9.16
CA ASP A 17 -3.24 2.59 9.89
C ASP A 17 -1.84 2.95 9.35
N GLU A 18 -1.00 1.94 9.06
CA GLU A 18 0.31 2.16 8.46
C GLU A 18 0.22 2.72 7.03
N LEU A 19 -0.69 2.19 6.20
CA LEU A 19 -0.96 2.71 4.86
C LEU A 19 -1.38 4.18 4.89
N ILE A 20 -2.33 4.54 5.76
CA ILE A 20 -2.81 5.92 5.93
C ILE A 20 -1.64 6.83 6.31
N SER A 21 -0.85 6.43 7.31
CA SER A 21 0.30 7.22 7.77
C SER A 21 1.36 7.44 6.67
N LEU A 22 1.60 6.45 5.81
CA LEU A 22 2.53 6.59 4.69
C LEU A 22 1.98 7.51 3.60
N VAL A 23 0.69 7.42 3.30
CA VAL A 23 0.03 8.31 2.33
C VAL A 23 0.05 9.76 2.82
N GLU A 24 -0.26 10.00 4.10
CA GLU A 24 -0.17 11.33 4.71
C GLU A 24 1.25 11.90 4.60
N GLN A 25 2.28 11.10 4.90
CA GLN A 25 3.68 11.53 4.75
C GLN A 25 4.03 11.92 3.30
N ILE A 26 3.57 11.16 2.31
CA ILE A 26 3.79 11.47 0.90
C ILE A 26 3.10 12.79 0.53
N LEU A 27 1.85 12.98 0.95
CA LEU A 27 1.07 14.18 0.67
C LEU A 27 1.73 15.40 1.32
N ASP A 28 2.14 15.31 2.58
CA ASP A 28 2.83 16.39 3.30
C ASP A 28 4.17 16.76 2.65
N SER A 29 4.95 15.76 2.22
CA SER A 29 6.21 15.96 1.50
C SER A 29 5.98 16.66 0.15
N LYS A 30 5.02 16.18 -0.65
CA LYS A 30 4.71 16.76 -1.97
C LYS A 30 4.03 18.13 -1.88
N ALA A 31 3.29 18.40 -0.81
CA ALA A 31 2.73 19.72 -0.53
C ALA A 31 3.82 20.77 -0.24
N LYS A 32 4.91 20.37 0.42
CA LYS A 32 6.06 21.25 0.68
C LYS A 32 6.93 21.45 -0.56
N ASP A 33 7.21 20.36 -1.27
CA ASP A 33 7.95 20.38 -2.53
C ASP A 33 7.42 19.29 -3.47
N PRO A 34 6.71 19.64 -4.55
CA PRO A 34 6.15 18.70 -5.51
C PRO A 34 7.19 17.81 -6.21
N THR A 35 8.48 18.19 -6.17
CA THR A 35 9.58 17.43 -6.77
C THR A 35 10.24 16.44 -5.80
N THR A 36 9.79 16.42 -4.54
CA THR A 36 10.30 15.48 -3.52
C THR A 36 10.16 14.04 -4.00
N ASP A 37 11.28 13.29 -3.96
CA ASP A 37 11.27 11.87 -4.28
C ASP A 37 10.62 11.06 -3.14
N THR A 38 9.47 10.47 -3.43
CA THR A 38 8.70 9.64 -2.50
C THR A 38 8.72 8.16 -2.86
N LYS A 39 9.52 7.74 -3.85
CA LYS A 39 9.56 6.35 -4.36
C LYS A 39 9.71 5.31 -3.27
N LYS A 40 10.54 5.59 -2.25
CA LYS A 40 10.75 4.67 -1.12
C LYS A 40 9.48 4.47 -0.27
N LEU A 41 8.69 5.52 -0.07
CA LEU A 41 7.41 5.45 0.65
C LEU A 41 6.36 4.74 -0.21
N GLU A 42 6.33 5.05 -1.51
CA GLU A 42 5.45 4.42 -2.49
C GLU A 42 5.70 2.90 -2.58
N SER A 43 6.97 2.45 -2.69
CA SER A 43 7.29 1.01 -2.69
C SER A 43 6.90 0.30 -1.38
N LYS A 44 6.90 1.02 -0.25
CA LYS A 44 6.43 0.47 1.02
C LYS A 44 4.90 0.31 1.01
N ILE A 45 4.18 1.26 0.42
CA ILE A 45 2.73 1.17 0.21
C ILE A 45 2.42 -0.04 -0.68
N ASP A 46 3.15 -0.22 -1.80
CA ASP A 46 2.96 -1.37 -2.70
C ASP A 46 3.07 -2.69 -1.94
N PHE A 47 4.13 -2.86 -1.13
CA PHE A 47 4.31 -4.05 -0.31
C PHE A 47 3.17 -4.28 0.69
N LEU A 48 2.69 -3.21 1.35
CA LEU A 48 1.58 -3.31 2.31
C LEU A 48 0.27 -3.67 1.62
N VAL A 49 0.01 -3.14 0.42
CA VAL A 49 -1.14 -3.50 -0.42
C VAL A 49 -1.06 -4.97 -0.83
N TYR A 50 0.11 -5.46 -1.27
CA TYR A 50 0.29 -6.87 -1.59
C TYR A 50 0.00 -7.78 -0.40
N LYS A 51 0.47 -7.38 0.79
CA LYS A 51 0.21 -8.11 2.05
C LYS A 51 -1.28 -8.09 2.42
N LEU A 52 -1.97 -6.97 2.20
CA LEU A 52 -3.40 -6.84 2.46
C LEU A 52 -4.24 -7.79 1.59
N TYR A 53 -3.84 -7.97 0.33
CA TYR A 53 -4.49 -8.88 -0.61
C TYR A 53 -3.92 -10.30 -0.59
N HIS A 54 -2.98 -10.59 0.32
CA HIS A 54 -2.31 -11.89 0.44
C HIS A 54 -1.67 -12.37 -0.87
N LEU A 55 -1.14 -11.44 -1.68
CA LEU A 55 -0.51 -11.76 -2.95
C LEU A 55 0.78 -12.56 -2.74
N THR A 56 0.97 -13.53 -3.60
CA THR A 56 2.21 -14.31 -3.71
C THR A 56 3.25 -13.58 -4.54
N ASN A 57 4.52 -13.97 -4.39
CA ASN A 57 5.61 -13.40 -5.19
C ASN A 57 5.38 -13.53 -6.70
N ASP A 58 4.72 -14.60 -7.15
CA ASP A 58 4.45 -14.81 -8.58
C ASP A 58 3.32 -13.91 -9.09
N GLU A 59 2.29 -13.67 -8.27
CA GLU A 59 1.26 -12.66 -8.59
C GLU A 59 1.84 -11.24 -8.61
N ILE A 60 2.74 -10.93 -7.68
CA ILE A 60 3.44 -9.64 -7.64
C ILE A 60 4.28 -9.43 -8.90
N LYS A 61 5.04 -10.44 -9.35
CA LYS A 61 5.83 -10.35 -10.60
C LYS A 61 4.95 -10.05 -11.81
N ILE A 62 3.79 -10.71 -11.92
CA ILE A 62 2.82 -10.47 -12.99
C ILE A 62 2.34 -9.01 -12.98
N ILE A 63 2.04 -8.45 -11.79
CA ILE A 63 1.59 -7.06 -11.64
C ILE A 63 2.71 -6.07 -11.98
N GLU A 64 3.93 -6.34 -11.55
CA GLU A 64 5.09 -5.47 -11.81
C GLU A 64 5.67 -5.62 -13.23
N GLY A 65 5.14 -6.55 -14.04
CA GLY A 65 5.64 -6.83 -15.39
C GLY A 65 7.07 -7.39 -15.39
N LYS A 66 7.41 -8.16 -14.35
CA LYS A 66 8.73 -8.80 -14.15
C LYS A 66 8.72 -10.29 -14.49
#